data_AF-A0A0F9ILP6-F1
#
_entry.id   AF-A0A0F9ILP6-F1
#
_cell.length_a   1.000
_cell.length_b   1.000
_cell.length_c   1.000
_cell.angle_alpha   90.00
_cell.angle_beta   90.00
_cell.angle_gamma   90.00
#
_symmetry.space_group_name_H-M   'P 1'
#
loop_
_entity.id
_entity.type
_entity.pdbx_description
1 polymer ?
#
loop_
_entity_poly.entity_id
_entity_poly.type
_entity_poly.pdbx_seq_one_letter_code
_entity_poly.pdbx_strand_id
1 'polypeptide(L)'
;MRNMSFSKTTEQSYVYRWGTNAKQSAMKGRICRVTARGKLNSCAVVFLDDGQQEIISRNALRKTIMKDHAKRLLDEVDADPGPGVDPEFQKSWIQTGRICALFLYITALNSNS
;
A
#
# COMPACT_ATOMS: atom_id res chain seq x y z
N MET A 1 32.35 18.93 2.37
CA MET A 1 31.23 18.14 2.93
C MET A 1 30.00 18.42 2.08
N ARG A 2 29.47 17.44 1.35
CA ARG A 2 28.25 17.62 0.55
C ARG A 2 27.05 17.33 1.44
N ASN A 3 26.19 18.32 1.66
CA ASN A 3 24.87 18.13 2.25
C ASN A 3 24.06 17.18 1.35
N MET A 4 23.90 15.93 1.78
CA MET A 4 22.86 15.06 1.23
C MET A 4 21.55 15.43 1.90
N SER A 5 20.82 16.38 1.31
CA SER A 5 19.43 16.60 1.65
C SER A 5 18.64 15.34 1.28
N PHE A 6 18.07 14.65 2.27
CA PHE A 6 17.05 13.64 2.04
C PHE A 6 15.84 14.33 1.43
N SER A 7 15.80 14.40 0.10
CA SER A 7 14.62 14.86 -0.62
C SER A 7 13.47 13.95 -0.23
N LYS A 8 12.40 14.57 0.27
CA LYS A 8 11.11 13.97 0.55
C LYS A 8 10.66 13.23 -0.71
N THR A 9 11.02 11.96 -0.86
CA THR A 9 10.54 11.12 -1.96
C THR A 9 9.11 10.82 -1.62
N THR A 10 8.20 11.72 -1.97
CA THR A 10 6.78 11.43 -1.96
C THR A 10 6.61 10.28 -2.93
N GLU A 11 6.58 9.06 -2.40
CA GLU A 11 6.34 7.85 -3.16
C GLU A 11 4.96 7.97 -3.81
N GLN A 12 4.95 8.52 -5.02
CA GLN A 12 3.74 8.74 -5.76
C GLN A 12 3.21 7.37 -6.16
N SER A 13 2.12 6.97 -5.49
CA SER A 13 1.44 5.72 -5.74
C SER A 13 0.40 5.90 -6.84
N TYR A 14 0.08 4.81 -7.50
CA TYR A 14 -0.88 4.77 -8.60
C TYR A 14 -1.85 3.62 -8.39
N VAL A 15 -3.10 3.84 -8.74
CA VAL A 15 -4.11 2.77 -8.79
C VAL A 15 -4.36 2.37 -10.24
N TYR A 16 -4.40 1.07 -10.49
CA TYR A 16 -4.72 0.53 -11.81
C TYR A 16 -6.23 0.58 -12.06
N ARG A 17 -6.67 1.20 -13.17
CA ARG A 17 -8.09 1.48 -13.45
C ARG A 17 -8.72 0.55 -14.48
N TRP A 18 -7.94 0.08 -15.45
CA TRP A 18 -8.48 -0.63 -16.61
C TRP A 18 -8.99 -2.02 -16.23
N GLY A 19 -9.95 -2.55 -17.00
CA GLY A 19 -10.64 -3.79 -16.65
C GLY A 19 -11.41 -4.41 -17.81
N THR A 20 -11.02 -4.16 -19.06
CA THR A 20 -11.79 -4.61 -20.23
C THR A 20 -11.57 -6.09 -20.53
N ASN A 21 -10.36 -6.59 -20.30
CA ASN A 21 -9.99 -7.99 -20.53
C ASN A 21 -9.83 -8.72 -19.19
N ALA A 22 -9.96 -10.05 -19.18
CA ALA A 22 -9.83 -10.89 -17.98
C ALA A 22 -8.56 -10.58 -17.16
N LYS A 23 -7.41 -10.42 -17.84
CA LYS A 23 -6.15 -10.02 -17.22
C LYS A 23 -6.22 -8.65 -16.53
N GLN A 24 -6.87 -7.67 -17.16
CA GLN A 24 -6.98 -6.32 -16.61
C GLN A 24 -7.97 -6.26 -15.45
N SER A 25 -9.05 -7.04 -15.53
CA SER A 25 -10.03 -7.16 -14.44
C SER A 25 -9.37 -7.63 -13.15
N ALA A 26 -8.46 -8.61 -13.25
CA ALA A 26 -7.67 -9.09 -12.11
C ALA A 26 -6.70 -8.03 -11.52
N MET A 27 -6.32 -7.01 -12.30
CA MET A 27 -5.41 -5.95 -11.85
C MET A 27 -6.14 -4.68 -11.39
N LYS A 28 -7.43 -4.56 -11.65
CA LYS A 28 -8.23 -3.37 -11.37
C LYS A 28 -8.29 -3.09 -9.87
N GLY A 29 -8.06 -1.83 -9.49
CA GLY A 29 -8.10 -1.39 -8.10
C GLY A 29 -6.81 -1.62 -7.32
N ARG A 30 -5.86 -2.39 -7.86
CA ARG A 30 -4.56 -2.65 -7.23
C ARG A 30 -3.68 -1.42 -7.23
N ILE A 31 -2.85 -1.29 -6.19
CA ILE A 31 -1.91 -0.19 -6.06
C ILE A 31 -0.55 -0.61 -6.57
N CYS A 32 0.07 0.32 -7.28
CA CYS A 32 1.38 0.13 -7.85
C CYS A 32 2.23 1.39 -7.72
N ARG A 33 3.54 1.16 -7.72
CA ARG A 33 4.57 2.18 -7.82
C ARG A 33 5.21 2.10 -9.20
N VAL A 34 5.42 3.24 -9.83
CA VAL A 34 6.15 3.30 -11.11
C VAL A 34 7.64 3.20 -10.85
N THR A 35 8.29 2.19 -11.40
CA THR A 35 9.73 1.93 -11.26
C THR A 35 10.52 2.51 -12.43
N ALA A 36 9.96 2.46 -13.65
CA ALA A 36 10.60 3.03 -14.84
C ALA A 36 9.57 3.57 -15.83
N ARG A 37 9.99 4.51 -16.68
CA ARG A 37 9.17 5.08 -17.76
C ARG A 37 9.78 4.68 -19.11
N GLY A 38 8.97 4.06 -19.95
CA GLY A 38 9.38 3.64 -21.29
C GLY A 38 9.00 4.66 -22.37
N LYS A 39 9.24 4.29 -23.63
CA LYS A 39 8.75 5.03 -24.81
C LYS A 39 7.28 4.64 -25.10
N LEU A 40 6.58 5.44 -25.90
CA LEU A 40 5.16 5.23 -26.26
C LEU A 40 4.20 5.16 -25.06
N ASN A 41 4.41 6.03 -24.05
CA ASN A 41 3.53 6.15 -22.88
C ASN A 41 3.45 4.89 -22.00
N SER A 42 4.41 3.98 -22.13
CA SER A 42 4.56 2.80 -21.28
C SER A 42 5.30 3.11 -19.97
N CYS A 43 5.06 2.31 -18.95
CA CYS A 43 5.80 2.34 -17.70
C CYS A 43 5.91 0.93 -17.10
N ALA A 44 7.03 0.67 -16.44
CA ALA A 44 7.19 -0.50 -15.58
C ALA A 44 6.68 -0.14 -14.19
N VAL A 45 5.80 -0.98 -13.65
CA VAL A 45 5.24 -0.82 -12.31
C VAL A 45 5.50 -2.06 -11.47
N VAL A 46 5.56 -1.84 -10.16
CA VAL A 46 5.55 -2.89 -9.13
C VAL A 46 4.25 -2.75 -8.36
N PHE A 47 3.45 -3.80 -8.29
CA PHE A 47 2.27 -3.86 -7.44
C PHE A 47 2.67 -4.02 -5.96
N LEU A 48 2.05 -3.25 -5.07
CA LEU A 48 2.39 -3.29 -3.65
C LEU A 48 1.84 -4.51 -2.91
N ASP A 49 0.81 -5.16 -3.46
CA ASP A 49 0.16 -6.31 -2.81
C ASP A 49 1.10 -7.55 -2.82
N ASP A 50 1.62 -7.91 -4.00
CA ASP A 50 2.40 -9.15 -4.21
C ASP A 50 3.84 -8.89 -4.68
N GLY A 51 4.22 -7.63 -4.93
CA GLY A 51 5.51 -7.29 -5.55
C GLY A 51 5.61 -7.62 -7.04
N GLN A 52 4.51 -8.03 -7.69
CA GLN A 52 4.49 -8.37 -9.12
C GLN A 52 4.90 -7.17 -9.98
N GLN A 53 5.78 -7.41 -10.96
CA GLN A 53 6.22 -6.40 -11.92
C GLN A 53 5.52 -6.56 -13.26
N GLU A 54 4.98 -5.47 -13.80
CA GLU A 54 4.42 -5.45 -15.15
C GLU A 54 4.78 -4.18 -15.91
N ILE A 55 4.83 -4.30 -17.24
CA ILE A 55 4.90 -3.17 -18.15
C ILE A 55 3.49 -2.87 -18.63
N ILE A 56 3.00 -1.68 -18.29
CA ILE A 56 1.64 -1.25 -18.59
C ILE A 56 1.64 0.15 -19.21
N SER A 57 0.52 0.53 -19.82
CA SER A 57 0.32 1.90 -20.27
C SER A 57 0.10 2.83 -19.08
N ARG A 58 0.72 4.02 -19.10
CA ARG A 58 0.45 5.06 -18.09
C ARG A 58 -1.00 5.52 -18.10
N ASN A 59 -1.72 5.36 -19.20
CA ASN A 59 -3.16 5.67 -19.27
C ASN A 59 -4.02 4.71 -18.43
N ALA A 60 -3.48 3.53 -18.09
CA ALA A 60 -4.13 2.58 -17.19
C ALA A 60 -4.02 2.99 -15.71
N LEU A 61 -3.18 3.98 -15.41
CA LEU A 61 -2.86 4.41 -14.04
C LEU A 61 -3.54 5.71 -13.68
N ARG A 62 -4.04 5.78 -12.45
CA ARG A 62 -4.51 7.02 -11.83
C ARG A 62 -3.64 7.35 -10.63
N LYS A 63 -3.19 8.60 -10.54
CA LYS A 63 -2.40 9.07 -9.39
C LYS A 63 -3.23 8.96 -8.12
N THR A 64 -2.63 8.44 -7.06
CA THR A 64 -3.19 8.43 -5.71
C THR A 64 -2.10 8.84 -4.71
N ILE A 65 -2.49 9.40 -3.59
CA ILE A 65 -1.56 9.76 -2.52
C ILE A 65 -1.66 8.63 -1.49
N MET A 66 -0.52 8.09 -1.02
CA MET A 66 -0.51 7.03 0.00
C MET A 66 -1.36 7.36 1.22
N LYS A 67 -1.50 8.64 1.58
CA LYS A 67 -2.37 9.09 2.67
C LYS A 67 -3.83 8.67 2.45
N ASP A 68 -4.31 8.72 1.21
CA ASP A 68 -5.68 8.36 0.88
C ASP A 68 -5.91 6.85 1.00
N HIS A 69 -4.89 6.05 0.69
CA HIS A 69 -4.98 4.60 0.81
C HIS A 69 -4.77 4.10 2.24
N ALA A 70 -3.78 4.65 2.96
CA ALA A 70 -3.56 4.35 4.37
C ALA A 70 -4.80 4.70 5.19
N LYS A 71 -5.47 5.82 4.86
CA LYS A 71 -6.76 6.17 5.45
C LYS A 71 -7.83 5.12 5.13
N ARG A 72 -7.96 4.71 3.86
CA ARG A 72 -8.93 3.67 3.46
C ARG A 72 -8.72 2.34 4.18
N LEU A 73 -7.46 1.89 4.31
CA LEU A 73 -7.14 0.67 5.04
C LEU A 73 -7.45 0.78 6.53
N LEU A 74 -7.16 1.92 7.15
CA LEU A 74 -7.52 2.17 8.55
C LEU A 74 -9.04 2.23 8.74
N ASP A 75 -9.76 2.88 7.82
CA ASP A 75 -11.23 2.92 7.83
C ASP A 75 -11.84 1.51 7.66
N GLU A 76 -11.17 0.59 6.94
CA GLU A 76 -11.58 -0.82 6.82
C GLU A 76 -11.28 -1.64 8.09
N VAL A 77 -10.25 -1.29 8.87
CA VAL A 77 -9.93 -1.92 10.16
C VAL A 77 -10.80 -1.38 11.30
N ASP A 78 -11.18 -0.10 11.22
CA ASP A 78 -12.11 0.56 12.15
C ASP A 78 -13.59 0.34 11.78
N ALA A 79 -13.86 -0.40 10.70
CA ALA A 79 -15.19 -0.86 10.36
C ALA A 79 -15.69 -1.81 11.46
N ASP A 80 -16.52 -1.24 12.33
CA ASP A 80 -17.24 -1.82 13.47
C ASP A 80 -17.20 -3.37 13.48
N PRO A 81 -16.49 -4.01 14.43
CA PRO A 81 -16.56 -5.46 14.56
C PRO A 81 -18.02 -5.79 14.86
N GLY A 82 -18.67 -6.47 13.91
CA GLY A 82 -20.13 -6.61 13.89
C GLY A 82 -20.77 -6.94 15.24
N PRO A 83 -22.07 -6.62 15.40
CA PRO A 83 -22.72 -6.61 16.70
C PRO A 83 -22.63 -7.99 17.36
N GLY A 84 -21.80 -8.11 18.39
CA GLY A 84 -21.58 -9.38 19.10
C GLY A 84 -20.25 -9.54 19.82
N VAL A 85 -19.31 -8.59 19.71
CA VAL A 85 -18.06 -8.64 20.48
C VAL A 85 -18.24 -7.93 21.81
N ASP A 86 -17.94 -8.64 22.90
CA ASP A 86 -18.01 -8.13 24.27
C ASP A 86 -17.14 -6.84 24.43
N PRO A 87 -17.67 -5.76 25.04
CA PRO A 87 -16.98 -4.46 25.15
C PRO A 87 -15.65 -4.51 25.92
N GLU A 88 -15.44 -5.53 26.76
CA GLU A 88 -14.21 -5.71 27.52
C GLU A 88 -13.10 -6.32 26.64
N PHE A 89 -13.47 -7.15 25.67
CA PHE A 89 -12.56 -7.71 24.66
C PHE A 89 -12.06 -6.63 23.68
N GLN A 90 -12.91 -5.66 23.31
CA GLN A 90 -12.57 -4.54 22.42
C GLN A 90 -11.43 -3.66 22.97
N LYS A 91 -11.41 -3.38 24.28
CA LYS A 91 -10.36 -2.56 24.91
C LYS A 91 -9.01 -3.28 24.95
N SER A 92 -9.03 -4.60 25.12
CA SER A 92 -7.83 -5.45 25.10
C SER A 92 -7.19 -5.49 23.71
N TRP A 93 -7.96 -5.52 22.62
CA TRP A 93 -7.42 -5.55 21.24
C TRP A 93 -6.77 -4.23 20.81
N ILE A 94 -7.34 -3.08 21.20
CA ILE A 94 -6.76 -1.76 20.86
C ILE A 94 -5.41 -1.56 21.59
N GLN A 95 -5.27 -2.11 22.80
CA GLN A 95 -4.05 -2.02 23.59
C GLN A 95 -3.02 -3.10 23.22
N THR A 96 -3.46 -4.32 22.93
CA THR A 96 -2.59 -5.46 22.58
C THR A 96 -2.18 -5.45 21.10
N GLY A 97 -3.06 -5.07 20.18
CA GLY A 97 -2.77 -5.02 18.74
C GLY A 97 -1.74 -3.95 18.36
N ARG A 98 -1.77 -2.79 19.04
CA ARG A 98 -0.77 -1.73 18.85
C ARG A 98 0.61 -2.15 19.38
N ILE A 99 0.65 -2.93 20.47
CA ILE A 99 1.89 -3.44 21.05
C ILE A 99 2.45 -4.59 20.21
N CYS A 100 1.62 -5.53 19.76
CA CYS A 100 2.05 -6.67 18.93
C CYS A 100 2.58 -6.24 17.56
N ALA A 101 1.94 -5.27 16.90
CA ALA A 101 2.41 -4.73 15.62
C ALA A 101 3.76 -4.01 15.78
N LEU A 102 3.94 -3.25 16.87
CA LEU A 102 5.21 -2.58 17.17
C LEU A 102 6.31 -3.59 17.53
N PHE A 103 5.97 -4.66 18.26
CA PHE A 103 6.93 -5.68 18.70
C PHE A 103 7.41 -6.56 17.52
N LEU A 104 6.52 -6.94 16.60
CA LEU A 104 6.90 -7.62 15.35
C LEU A 104 7.78 -6.73 14.48
N TYR A 105 7.48 -5.43 14.39
CA TYR A 105 8.29 -4.48 13.63
C TYR A 105 9.70 -4.27 14.23
N ILE A 106 9.82 -4.16 15.56
CA ILE A 106 11.11 -4.00 16.25
C ILE A 106 11.94 -5.29 16.17
N THR A 107 11.32 -6.47 16.28
CA THR A 107 12.03 -7.76 16.20
C THR A 107 12.53 -8.04 14.78
N ALA A 108 11.76 -7.66 13.75
CA ALA A 108 12.18 -7.75 12.35
C ALA A 108 13.38 -6.84 12.01
N LEU A 109 13.52 -5.68 12.69
CA LEU A 109 14.64 -4.77 12.48
C LEU A 109 15.94 -5.22 13.17
N ASN A 110 15.87 -5.96 14.28
CA ASN A 110 17.04 -6.46 15.00
C ASN A 110 17.57 -7.83 14.51
N SER A 111 16.84 -8.51 13.61
CA SER A 111 17.22 -9.84 13.10
C SER A 111 18.07 -9.80 11.82
N ASN A 112 18.53 -8.63 11.40
CA ASN A 112 19.28 -8.42 10.14
C ASN A 112 20.62 -7.70 10.35
N SER A 113 21.27 -7.94 11.48
CA SER A 113 22.65 -7.54 11.78
C SER A 113 23.44 -8.71 12.34
#